data_AF-A0A831T832-F1
#
_entry.id   AF-A0A831T832-F1
#
_cell.length_a   1.000
_cell.length_b   1.000
_cell.length_c   1.000
_cell.angle_alpha   90.00
_cell.angle_beta   90.00
_cell.angle_gamma   90.00
#
_symmetry.space_group_name_H-M   'P 1'
#
loop_
_entity.id
_entity.type
_entity.pdbx_description
1 polymer ?
#
loop_
_entity_poly.entity_id
_entity_poly.type
_entity_poly.pdbx_seq_one_letter_code
_entity_poly.pdbx_strand_id
1 'polypeptide(L)'
;MDDVTGGGAYRRALGLIAVITLATVAAGLEPMPLRAADLAIAARSAIVIDADTGTVLYAKSPDQPWAPASLTKIAVALVALESAPLDEVLTVDQYDLVGEASMGLAAGDELTLETALYGLLLPSGNDAAMTIARNLGSLPGDSPQESVDRFMRRTNLMLERIGLHDTHFLNPHGLDQPGHRSTARDLALLTREALRNPTFRQIIGSPIYQDEHYALQQSNRLLGSYPGLIGGKTGITDGCGYCLMQAAERDGHTIIAVLLGSTAESWYQDAETLLDYGFAQLARGSAMQPASTAAQSAPLETTDATVTGDTALTQAATSTGTAPASTAAPPSQQPATGLTVRREAPDVAVIRPAASTEEPPETWRWPVSALLAMGAALALVTTYPTVLGLGSLLWQRRERARRRAAERRLLRQQVARRWDTRDERRRRYRGTARHGITRDPLARGPRPTRTRPAGLERPISAPASGSGDQPRVVAFNAAEAITARAIKLARRGDYHAAESEFRHALRVDAGYDFTRCPGFWSMPPAGYVMAARAYRAVRRGRDARTLLTVVRLSFGSTPLLEAELDQAAAIVEPLESPVYQMANRPLARSGQPG
;
A
#
# COMPACT_ATOMS: atom_id res chain seq x y z
N MET A 1 -44.39 -54.37 -38.80
CA MET A 1 -44.34 -54.79 -37.38
C MET A 1 -42.87 -54.73 -37.03
N ASP A 2 -42.47 -53.54 -36.60
CA ASP A 2 -41.10 -53.11 -36.32
C ASP A 2 -40.64 -53.57 -34.93
N ASP A 3 -39.36 -53.93 -34.80
CA ASP A 3 -38.51 -53.74 -33.60
C ASP A 3 -37.08 -54.21 -33.95
N VAL A 4 -36.06 -53.38 -34.24
CA VAL A 4 -35.37 -52.30 -33.50
C VAL A 4 -34.37 -52.80 -32.42
N THR A 5 -33.17 -53.13 -32.91
CA THR A 5 -31.81 -52.78 -32.41
C THR A 5 -31.44 -52.89 -30.92
N GLY A 6 -30.74 -53.97 -30.55
CA GLY A 6 -30.06 -54.15 -29.25
C GLY A 6 -28.58 -53.67 -29.15
N GLY A 7 -28.02 -53.05 -30.20
CA GLY A 7 -26.59 -52.67 -30.25
C GLY A 7 -26.24 -51.26 -29.73
N GLY A 8 -27.24 -50.38 -29.55
CA GLY A 8 -27.02 -48.97 -29.18
C GLY A 8 -26.73 -48.76 -27.69
N ALA A 9 -27.26 -49.61 -26.82
CA ALA A 9 -27.14 -49.47 -25.37
C ALA A 9 -25.71 -49.76 -24.88
N TYR A 10 -25.05 -50.78 -25.43
CA TYR A 10 -23.69 -51.16 -25.04
C TYR A 10 -22.63 -50.12 -25.43
N ARG A 11 -22.76 -49.49 -26.62
CA ARG A 11 -21.86 -48.42 -27.06
C ARG A 11 -22.02 -47.13 -26.24
N ARG A 12 -23.24 -46.83 -25.79
CA ARG A 12 -23.52 -45.69 -24.90
C ARG A 12 -23.00 -45.92 -23.48
N ALA A 13 -23.08 -47.14 -22.97
CA ALA A 13 -22.54 -47.50 -21.66
C ALA A 13 -21.01 -47.40 -21.60
N LEU A 14 -20.31 -47.91 -22.62
CA LEU A 14 -18.84 -47.82 -22.71
C LEU A 14 -18.35 -46.39 -22.91
N GLY A 15 -19.06 -45.58 -23.70
CA GLY A 15 -18.76 -44.14 -23.84
C GLY A 15 -18.95 -43.37 -22.53
N LEU A 16 -19.97 -43.71 -21.74
CA LEU A 16 -20.21 -43.09 -20.44
C LEU A 16 -19.11 -43.45 -19.42
N ILE A 17 -18.67 -44.72 -19.40
CA ILE A 17 -17.59 -45.17 -18.52
C ILE A 17 -16.27 -44.48 -18.87
N ALA A 18 -15.94 -44.33 -20.17
CA ALA A 18 -14.75 -43.61 -20.63
C ALA A 18 -14.79 -42.11 -20.28
N VAL A 19 -15.95 -41.46 -20.38
CA VAL A 19 -16.12 -40.05 -19.97
C VAL A 19 -16.02 -39.90 -18.45
N ILE A 20 -16.53 -40.84 -17.67
CA ILE A 20 -16.44 -40.82 -16.19
C ILE A 20 -15.00 -41.09 -15.73
N THR A 21 -14.25 -41.97 -16.41
CA THR A 21 -12.82 -42.20 -16.11
C THR A 21 -11.94 -41.02 -16.53
N LEU A 22 -12.23 -40.36 -17.66
CA LEU A 22 -11.50 -39.16 -18.07
C LEU A 22 -11.81 -37.95 -17.17
N ALA A 23 -13.06 -37.82 -16.69
CA ALA A 23 -13.47 -36.79 -15.74
C ALA A 23 -12.88 -36.98 -14.34
N THR A 24 -12.64 -38.23 -13.91
CA THR A 24 -12.00 -38.52 -12.61
C THR A 24 -10.48 -38.34 -12.64
N VAL A 25 -9.82 -38.56 -13.79
CA VAL A 25 -8.40 -38.20 -13.97
C VAL A 25 -8.21 -36.67 -14.05
N ALA A 26 -9.14 -35.94 -14.66
CA ALA A 26 -9.13 -34.48 -14.66
C ALA A 26 -9.45 -33.86 -13.28
N ALA A 27 -10.29 -34.51 -12.46
CA ALA A 27 -10.58 -34.10 -11.09
C ALA A 27 -9.50 -34.56 -10.07
N GLY A 28 -8.58 -35.44 -10.46
CA GLY A 28 -7.44 -35.87 -9.65
C GLY A 28 -6.21 -34.95 -9.74
N LEU A 29 -6.27 -33.94 -10.60
CA LEU A 29 -5.28 -32.85 -10.74
C LEU A 29 -5.81 -31.56 -10.11
N GLU A 30 -6.47 -31.65 -8.95
CA GLU A 30 -6.53 -30.48 -8.08
C GLU A 30 -5.10 -30.25 -7.58
N PRO A 31 -4.45 -29.09 -7.88
CA PRO A 31 -3.16 -28.80 -7.29
C PRO A 31 -3.35 -28.89 -5.78
N MET A 32 -2.58 -29.77 -5.12
CA MET A 32 -2.53 -29.80 -3.66
C MET A 32 -2.42 -28.34 -3.20
N PRO A 33 -3.32 -27.83 -2.35
CA PRO A 33 -3.14 -26.50 -1.81
C PRO A 33 -1.78 -26.54 -1.13
N LEU A 34 -0.83 -25.77 -1.66
CA LEU A 34 0.41 -25.50 -0.95
C LEU A 34 -0.06 -25.05 0.43
N ARG A 35 0.19 -25.88 1.45
CA ARG A 35 -0.17 -25.55 2.82
C ARG A 35 0.51 -24.22 3.08
N ALA A 36 -0.27 -23.14 3.08
CA ALA A 36 0.25 -21.80 3.21
C ALA A 36 1.11 -21.78 4.48
N ALA A 37 2.40 -21.48 4.32
CA ALA A 37 3.20 -21.18 5.49
C ALA A 37 2.51 -20.02 6.19
N ASP A 38 2.15 -20.19 7.47
CA ASP A 38 1.58 -19.09 8.24
C ASP A 38 2.73 -18.18 8.65
N LEU A 39 3.14 -17.29 7.74
CA LEU A 39 4.19 -16.32 8.01
C LEU A 39 3.67 -15.36 9.08
N ALA A 40 4.44 -15.21 10.15
CA ALA A 40 4.14 -14.26 11.23
C ALA A 40 4.40 -12.81 10.75
N ILE A 41 3.50 -12.30 9.90
CA ILE A 41 3.51 -10.92 9.41
C ILE A 41 2.33 -10.13 9.97
N ALA A 42 2.57 -8.87 10.30
CA ALA A 42 1.54 -7.96 10.84
C ALA A 42 0.56 -7.49 9.77
N ALA A 43 0.98 -7.43 8.50
CA ALA A 43 0.14 -7.07 7.36
C ALA A 43 -1.17 -7.85 7.32
N ARG A 44 -2.27 -7.15 7.03
CA ARG A 44 -3.62 -7.75 6.92
C ARG A 44 -3.82 -8.48 5.60
N SER A 45 -3.24 -7.95 4.53
CA SER A 45 -3.18 -8.61 3.24
C SER A 45 -1.74 -8.58 2.70
N ALA A 46 -1.33 -9.66 2.06
CA ALA A 46 -0.02 -9.76 1.44
C ALA A 46 -0.03 -10.77 0.29
N ILE A 47 0.87 -10.58 -0.67
CA ILE A 47 1.11 -11.53 -1.75
C ILE A 47 2.59 -11.45 -2.16
N VAL A 48 3.14 -12.60 -2.57
CA VAL A 48 4.44 -12.69 -3.22
C VAL A 48 4.25 -13.44 -4.53
N ILE A 49 4.72 -12.86 -5.63
CA ILE A 49 4.68 -13.49 -6.95
C ILE A 49 6.07 -13.52 -7.58
N ASP A 50 6.30 -14.55 -8.38
CA ASP A 50 7.34 -14.52 -9.40
C ASP A 50 6.88 -13.58 -10.53
N ALA A 51 7.70 -12.58 -10.84
CA ALA A 51 7.35 -11.55 -11.83
C ALA A 51 7.38 -12.09 -13.26
N ASP A 52 8.17 -13.11 -13.57
CA ASP A 52 8.29 -13.64 -14.93
C ASP A 52 7.05 -14.47 -15.26
N THR A 53 6.78 -15.46 -14.41
CA THR A 53 5.69 -16.42 -14.61
C THR A 53 4.34 -15.92 -14.13
N GLY A 54 4.31 -14.99 -13.17
CA GLY A 54 3.09 -14.61 -12.44
C GLY A 54 2.66 -15.64 -11.40
N THR A 55 3.46 -16.68 -11.13
CA THR A 55 3.15 -17.70 -10.13
C THR A 55 3.11 -17.07 -8.73
N VAL A 56 2.06 -17.39 -7.98
CA VAL A 56 1.91 -16.96 -6.59
C VAL A 56 2.75 -17.86 -5.69
N LEU A 57 3.73 -17.28 -5.02
CA LEU A 57 4.62 -17.96 -4.08
C LEU A 57 4.07 -17.93 -2.66
N TYR A 58 3.40 -16.84 -2.28
CA TYR A 58 2.73 -16.65 -0.99
C TYR A 58 1.49 -15.77 -1.15
N ALA A 59 0.47 -16.01 -0.31
CA ALA A 59 -0.70 -15.15 -0.24
C ALA A 59 -1.36 -15.18 1.14
N LYS A 60 -1.78 -14.00 1.62
CA LYS A 60 -2.60 -13.78 2.81
C LYS A 60 -3.69 -12.78 2.45
N SER A 61 -4.95 -13.22 2.44
CA SER A 61 -6.11 -12.38 2.06
C SER A 61 -5.85 -11.49 0.82
N PRO A 62 -5.28 -12.04 -0.28
CA PRO A 62 -4.69 -11.24 -1.36
C PRO A 62 -5.72 -10.42 -2.14
N ASP A 63 -6.98 -10.88 -2.14
CA ASP A 63 -8.11 -10.31 -2.88
C ASP A 63 -9.02 -9.43 -1.99
N GLN A 64 -8.65 -9.22 -0.73
CA GLN A 64 -9.39 -8.34 0.18
C GLN A 64 -9.25 -6.88 -0.27
N PRO A 65 -10.36 -6.15 -0.52
CA PRO A 65 -10.30 -4.75 -0.91
C PRO A 65 -9.77 -3.87 0.21
N TRP A 66 -8.84 -2.99 -0.15
CA TRP A 66 -8.08 -2.17 0.78
C TRP A 66 -7.70 -0.81 0.18
N ALA A 67 -7.54 0.21 1.02
CA ALA A 67 -6.98 1.48 0.58
C ALA A 67 -5.48 1.27 0.24
N PRO A 68 -5.03 1.59 -0.98
CA PRO A 68 -3.65 1.33 -1.43
C PRO A 68 -2.64 2.40 -0.99
N ALA A 69 -3.12 3.53 -0.46
CA ALA A 69 -2.30 4.73 -0.26
C ALA A 69 -1.48 5.08 -1.51
N SER A 70 -0.25 5.55 -1.33
CA SER A 70 0.62 5.97 -2.44
C SER A 70 1.05 4.85 -3.39
N LEU A 71 0.68 3.58 -3.19
CA LEU A 71 0.88 2.54 -4.21
C LEU A 71 0.04 2.83 -5.47
N THR A 72 -1.01 3.65 -5.35
CA THR A 72 -1.75 4.25 -6.49
C THR A 72 -0.83 4.92 -7.51
N LYS A 73 0.26 5.52 -7.05
CA LYS A 73 1.20 6.25 -7.90
C LYS A 73 1.93 5.36 -8.93
N ILE A 74 1.94 4.03 -8.73
CA ILE A 74 2.44 3.07 -9.72
C ILE A 74 1.59 3.15 -11.01
N ALA A 75 0.26 3.18 -10.88
CA ALA A 75 -0.63 3.30 -12.03
C ALA A 75 -0.54 4.68 -12.69
N VAL A 76 -0.39 5.75 -11.88
CA VAL A 76 -0.18 7.11 -12.39
C VAL A 76 1.10 7.18 -13.23
N ALA A 77 2.19 6.60 -12.74
CA ALA A 77 3.45 6.56 -13.47
C ALA A 77 3.31 5.82 -14.80
N LEU A 78 2.67 4.65 -14.80
CA LEU A 78 2.49 3.85 -16.01
C LEU A 78 1.67 4.60 -17.08
N VAL A 79 0.55 5.22 -16.69
CA VAL A 79 -0.28 6.01 -17.61
C VAL A 79 0.47 7.24 -18.12
N ALA A 80 1.25 7.89 -17.27
CA ALA A 80 2.04 9.05 -17.67
C ALA A 80 3.11 8.69 -18.71
N LEU A 81 3.85 7.59 -18.47
CA LEU A 81 4.82 7.03 -19.42
C LEU A 81 4.18 6.61 -20.75
N GLU A 82 2.90 6.21 -20.77
CA GLU A 82 2.14 5.94 -22.00
C GLU A 82 1.62 7.22 -22.70
N SER A 83 1.53 8.34 -21.99
CA SER A 83 0.80 9.53 -22.45
C SER A 83 1.66 10.60 -23.11
N ALA A 84 2.93 10.73 -22.72
CA ALA A 84 3.82 11.80 -23.18
C ALA A 84 5.30 11.37 -23.10
N PRO A 85 6.19 11.99 -23.91
CA PRO A 85 7.62 11.76 -23.80
C PRO A 85 8.18 12.35 -22.49
N LEU A 86 9.36 11.88 -22.09
CA LEU A 86 9.98 12.24 -20.81
C LEU A 86 10.37 13.73 -20.70
N ASP A 87 10.65 14.37 -21.84
CA ASP A 87 11.00 15.78 -21.94
C ASP A 87 9.78 16.72 -22.05
N GLU A 88 8.55 16.18 -22.00
CA GLU A 88 7.33 16.99 -21.93
C GLU A 88 7.39 17.91 -20.71
N VAL A 89 7.25 19.21 -20.95
CA VAL A 89 7.27 20.22 -19.89
C VAL A 89 5.90 20.31 -19.25
N LEU A 90 5.86 20.08 -17.94
CA LEU A 90 4.68 20.23 -17.10
C LEU A 90 4.79 21.55 -16.34
N THR A 91 3.74 22.36 -16.37
CA THR A 91 3.65 23.56 -15.53
C THR A 91 2.90 23.23 -14.25
N VAL A 92 3.36 23.68 -13.09
CA VAL A 92 2.68 23.49 -11.79
C VAL A 92 1.63 24.56 -11.56
N ASP A 93 0.42 24.17 -11.17
CA ASP A 93 -0.66 25.09 -10.78
C ASP A 93 -0.85 25.09 -9.26
N GLN A 94 -1.40 26.18 -8.71
CA GLN A 94 -1.74 26.26 -7.29
C GLN A 94 -2.66 25.11 -6.83
N TYR A 95 -3.52 24.62 -7.73
CA TYR A 95 -4.39 23.47 -7.50
C TYR A 95 -3.63 22.17 -7.26
N ASP A 96 -2.41 22.04 -7.79
CA ASP A 96 -1.62 20.81 -7.67
C ASP A 96 -1.01 20.66 -6.27
N LEU A 97 -0.85 21.76 -5.53
CA LEU A 97 -0.12 21.82 -4.26
C LEU A 97 -0.93 21.22 -3.09
N VAL A 98 -1.09 19.91 -3.11
CA VAL A 98 -1.77 19.11 -2.09
C VAL A 98 -0.77 18.69 -1.00
N GLY A 99 -1.20 18.73 0.26
CA GLY A 99 -0.34 18.45 1.42
C GLY A 99 0.07 16.98 1.61
N GLU A 100 0.73 16.72 2.74
CA GLU A 100 1.40 15.46 3.12
C GLU A 100 2.72 15.24 2.35
N ALA A 101 2.92 14.08 1.71
CA ALA A 101 4.15 13.82 0.96
C ALA A 101 4.24 14.76 -0.26
N SER A 102 5.38 15.41 -0.46
CA SER A 102 5.57 16.44 -1.49
C SER A 102 6.99 16.37 -2.07
N MET A 103 7.11 16.73 -3.35
CA MET A 103 8.38 16.97 -4.05
C MET A 103 8.93 18.39 -3.80
N GLY A 104 8.16 19.28 -3.17
CA GLY A 104 8.53 20.67 -2.90
C GLY A 104 8.26 21.61 -4.09
N LEU A 105 7.23 21.31 -4.88
CA LEU A 105 6.82 22.14 -6.01
C LEU A 105 6.19 23.46 -5.54
N ALA A 106 6.36 24.51 -6.34
CA ALA A 106 5.68 25.79 -6.20
C ALA A 106 4.86 26.10 -7.46
N ALA A 107 3.78 26.87 -7.29
CA ALA A 107 2.95 27.27 -8.43
C ALA A 107 3.77 28.11 -9.43
N GLY A 108 3.67 27.76 -10.70
CA GLY A 108 4.46 28.36 -11.77
C GLY A 108 5.81 27.67 -12.03
N ASP A 109 6.23 26.69 -11.21
CA ASP A 109 7.38 25.86 -11.55
C ASP A 109 7.12 25.11 -12.88
N GLU A 110 8.16 24.96 -13.69
CA GLU A 110 8.14 24.12 -14.90
C GLU A 110 9.17 23.01 -14.74
N LEU A 111 8.75 21.78 -15.04
CA LEU A 111 9.60 20.58 -14.91
C LEU A 111 9.26 19.56 -15.98
N THR A 112 10.24 18.76 -16.37
CA THR A 112 10.01 17.66 -17.32
C THR A 112 9.15 16.57 -16.68
N LEU A 113 8.48 15.77 -17.51
CA LEU A 113 7.77 14.58 -17.05
C LEU A 113 8.71 13.61 -16.33
N GLU A 114 9.96 13.47 -16.77
CA GLU A 114 10.98 12.69 -16.07
C GLU A 114 11.18 13.16 -14.63
N THR A 115 11.50 14.45 -14.44
CA THR A 115 11.67 15.06 -13.11
C THR A 115 10.41 14.85 -12.25
N ALA A 116 9.22 15.02 -12.82
CA ALA A 116 7.96 14.81 -12.12
C ALA A 116 7.74 13.33 -11.73
N LEU A 117 8.13 12.38 -12.57
CA LEU A 117 8.05 10.94 -12.26
C LEU A 117 9.02 10.53 -11.14
N TYR A 118 10.23 11.10 -11.09
CA TYR A 118 11.11 10.94 -9.94
C TYR A 118 10.48 11.53 -8.67
N GLY A 119 9.89 12.73 -8.74
CA GLY A 119 9.09 13.33 -7.66
C GLY A 119 7.93 12.48 -7.18
N LEU A 120 7.24 11.85 -8.11
CA LEU A 120 6.11 10.95 -7.85
C LEU A 120 6.55 9.68 -7.10
N LEU A 121 7.68 9.08 -7.49
CA LEU A 121 8.04 7.73 -7.06
C LEU A 121 9.07 7.68 -5.92
N LEU A 122 10.00 8.63 -5.83
CA LEU A 122 11.04 8.65 -4.77
C LEU A 122 10.49 9.21 -3.44
N PRO A 123 10.18 10.51 -3.32
CA PRO A 123 9.64 11.08 -2.08
C PRO A 123 8.13 10.88 -1.96
N SER A 124 7.48 10.25 -2.95
CA SER A 124 6.04 10.01 -2.96
C SER A 124 5.18 11.28 -3.11
N GLY A 125 5.67 12.29 -3.85
CA GLY A 125 5.06 13.62 -3.95
C GLY A 125 3.62 13.59 -4.45
N ASN A 126 2.71 14.15 -3.65
CA ASN A 126 1.30 14.32 -3.98
C ASN A 126 1.10 15.47 -4.97
N ASP A 127 1.90 16.52 -4.80
CA ASP A 127 2.04 17.63 -5.74
C ASP A 127 2.45 17.15 -7.15
N ALA A 128 3.50 16.34 -7.24
CA ALA A 128 3.90 15.72 -8.51
C ALA A 128 2.79 14.86 -9.12
N ALA A 129 2.06 14.09 -8.32
CA ALA A 129 0.94 13.28 -8.79
C ALA A 129 -0.20 14.13 -9.38
N MET A 130 -0.52 15.26 -8.74
CA MET A 130 -1.53 16.19 -9.23
C MET A 130 -1.07 16.92 -10.48
N THR A 131 0.18 17.41 -10.50
CA THR A 131 0.78 18.08 -11.67
C THR A 131 0.79 17.17 -12.90
N ILE A 132 1.20 15.91 -12.75
CA ILE A 132 1.16 14.91 -13.84
C ILE A 132 -0.28 14.71 -14.31
N ALA A 133 -1.21 14.44 -13.40
CA ALA A 133 -2.58 14.14 -13.76
C ALA A 133 -3.29 15.33 -14.43
N ARG A 134 -3.05 16.55 -13.94
CA ARG A 134 -3.66 17.76 -14.50
C ARG A 134 -3.09 18.09 -15.87
N ASN A 135 -1.76 18.10 -16.04
CA ASN A 135 -1.16 18.44 -17.34
C ASN A 135 -1.50 17.41 -18.41
N LEU A 136 -1.25 16.12 -18.15
CA LEU A 136 -1.49 15.04 -19.13
C LEU A 136 -2.98 14.72 -19.34
N GLY A 137 -3.82 15.17 -18.40
CA GLY A 137 -5.26 15.11 -18.51
C GLY A 137 -5.87 16.28 -19.28
N SER A 138 -5.16 17.40 -19.47
CA SER A 138 -5.72 18.68 -19.91
C SER A 138 -6.28 18.69 -21.34
N LEU A 139 -7.33 19.49 -21.57
CA LEU A 139 -7.80 19.95 -22.86
C LEU A 139 -8.03 21.47 -22.83
N PRO A 140 -8.01 22.15 -24.00
CA PRO A 140 -8.25 23.58 -24.07
C PRO A 140 -9.58 23.99 -23.42
N GLY A 141 -9.50 24.86 -22.40
CA GLY A 141 -10.65 25.41 -21.69
C GLY A 141 -11.14 24.60 -20.49
N ASP A 142 -10.49 23.50 -20.14
CA ASP A 142 -10.83 22.72 -18.95
C ASP A 142 -10.48 23.44 -17.64
N SER A 143 -11.26 23.15 -16.60
CA SER A 143 -10.82 23.36 -15.23
C SER A 143 -9.73 22.36 -14.79
N PRO A 144 -8.94 22.67 -13.74
CA PRO A 144 -7.99 21.72 -13.17
C PRO A 144 -8.60 20.37 -12.79
N GLN A 145 -9.80 20.37 -12.19
CA GLN A 145 -10.51 19.16 -11.80
C GLN A 145 -10.91 18.30 -13.00
N GLU A 146 -11.44 18.89 -14.07
CA GLU A 146 -11.84 18.14 -15.27
C GLU A 146 -10.65 17.43 -15.93
N SER A 147 -9.48 18.07 -15.88
CA SER A 147 -8.21 17.51 -16.35
C SER A 147 -7.80 16.30 -15.51
N VAL A 148 -7.75 16.44 -14.18
CA VAL A 148 -7.44 15.34 -13.27
C VAL A 148 -8.45 14.19 -13.42
N ASP A 149 -9.75 14.48 -13.50
CA ASP A 149 -10.80 13.48 -13.69
C ASP A 149 -10.61 12.71 -15.01
N ARG A 150 -10.18 13.40 -16.07
CA ARG A 150 -9.91 12.76 -17.37
C ARG A 150 -8.70 11.84 -17.29
N PHE A 151 -7.64 12.27 -16.62
CA PHE A 151 -6.49 11.41 -16.36
C PHE A 151 -6.88 10.19 -15.54
N MET A 152 -7.60 10.37 -14.43
CA MET A 152 -8.05 9.25 -13.58
C MET A 152 -9.01 8.30 -14.29
N ARG A 153 -9.86 8.78 -15.21
CA ARG A 153 -10.65 7.91 -16.08
C ARG A 153 -9.76 7.04 -16.97
N ARG A 154 -8.72 7.61 -17.60
CA ARG A 154 -7.74 6.83 -18.39
C ARG A 154 -7.02 5.81 -17.52
N THR A 155 -6.63 6.18 -16.30
CA THR A 155 -6.01 5.27 -15.34
C THR A 155 -6.90 4.08 -15.01
N ASN A 156 -8.16 4.30 -14.65
CA ASN A 156 -9.07 3.19 -14.35
C ASN A 156 -9.39 2.34 -15.60
N LEU A 157 -9.49 2.95 -16.78
CA LEU A 157 -9.66 2.20 -18.04
C LEU A 157 -8.43 1.33 -18.36
N MET A 158 -7.22 1.82 -18.07
CA MET A 158 -6.00 1.02 -18.19
C MET A 158 -6.06 -0.18 -17.25
N LEU A 159 -6.42 0.02 -15.98
CA LEU A 159 -6.55 -1.07 -14.99
C LEU A 159 -7.59 -2.12 -15.43
N GLU A 160 -8.75 -1.70 -15.93
CA GLU A 160 -9.75 -2.59 -16.50
C GLU A 160 -9.22 -3.37 -17.72
N ARG A 161 -8.47 -2.70 -18.61
CA ARG A 161 -7.86 -3.30 -19.81
C ARG A 161 -6.87 -4.41 -19.46
N ILE A 162 -6.10 -4.24 -18.37
CA ILE A 162 -5.15 -5.25 -17.89
C ILE A 162 -5.76 -6.24 -16.88
N GLY A 163 -7.09 -6.22 -16.71
CA GLY A 163 -7.86 -7.23 -15.94
C GLY A 163 -7.93 -6.99 -14.43
N LEU A 164 -7.58 -5.79 -13.95
CA LEU A 164 -7.55 -5.46 -12.52
C LEU A 164 -8.90 -4.89 -12.06
N HIS A 165 -9.92 -5.75 -12.01
CA HIS A 165 -11.31 -5.36 -11.80
C HIS A 165 -11.67 -5.02 -10.34
N ASP A 166 -10.84 -5.43 -9.37
CA ASP A 166 -11.06 -5.13 -7.96
C ASP A 166 -10.40 -3.82 -7.52
N THR A 167 -9.75 -3.14 -8.46
CA THR A 167 -9.07 -1.86 -8.26
C THR A 167 -9.88 -0.69 -8.82
N HIS A 168 -9.97 0.38 -8.03
CA HIS A 168 -10.58 1.64 -8.46
C HIS A 168 -9.95 2.82 -7.75
N PHE A 169 -9.34 3.73 -8.51
CA PHE A 169 -8.66 4.92 -7.98
C PHE A 169 -9.47 6.18 -8.23
N LEU A 170 -9.65 6.97 -7.18
CA LEU A 170 -10.44 8.21 -7.20
C LEU A 170 -9.58 9.48 -7.27
N ASN A 171 -8.29 9.37 -7.00
CA ASN A 171 -7.34 10.46 -7.01
C ASN A 171 -5.94 9.92 -7.39
N PRO A 172 -5.01 10.75 -7.90
CA PRO A 172 -3.72 10.26 -8.39
C PRO A 172 -2.71 10.00 -7.27
N HIS A 173 -2.91 10.59 -6.09
CA HIS A 173 -1.93 10.55 -5.01
C HIS A 173 -2.14 9.40 -4.01
N GLY A 174 -3.35 8.85 -3.89
CA GLY A 174 -3.67 7.78 -2.95
C GLY A 174 -4.13 8.20 -1.55
N LEU A 175 -4.30 9.50 -1.27
CA LEU A 175 -4.95 9.96 -0.03
C LEU A 175 -6.35 9.34 0.13
N ASP A 176 -6.73 9.14 1.40
CA ASP A 176 -7.94 8.41 1.78
C ASP A 176 -9.20 9.05 1.20
N GLN A 177 -9.95 8.26 0.43
CA GLN A 177 -11.24 8.66 -0.13
C GLN A 177 -12.16 7.43 -0.21
N PRO A 178 -13.42 7.51 0.28
CA PRO A 178 -14.34 6.38 0.23
C PRO A 178 -14.50 5.83 -1.19
N GLY A 179 -14.20 4.53 -1.36
CA GLY A 179 -14.26 3.85 -2.66
C GLY A 179 -12.93 3.77 -3.41
N HIS A 180 -11.90 4.53 -2.99
CA HIS A 180 -10.52 4.41 -3.48
C HIS A 180 -9.91 3.14 -2.90
N ARG A 181 -9.70 2.13 -3.76
CA ARG A 181 -9.34 0.79 -3.31
C ARG A 181 -8.53 0.01 -4.33
N SER A 182 -7.85 -1.02 -3.84
CA SER A 182 -7.16 -2.05 -4.61
C SER A 182 -7.15 -3.35 -3.82
N THR A 183 -6.54 -4.40 -4.38
CA THR A 183 -6.17 -5.62 -3.65
C THR A 183 -4.64 -5.81 -3.69
N ALA A 184 -4.10 -6.67 -2.82
CA ALA A 184 -2.68 -6.99 -2.86
C ALA A 184 -2.32 -7.69 -4.17
N ARG A 185 -3.20 -8.57 -4.66
CA ARG A 185 -3.04 -9.24 -5.96
C ARG A 185 -2.99 -8.24 -7.11
N ASP A 186 -3.95 -7.33 -7.19
CA ASP A 186 -4.00 -6.37 -8.29
C ASP A 186 -2.79 -5.44 -8.31
N LEU A 187 -2.31 -5.01 -7.13
CA LEU A 187 -1.09 -4.20 -7.03
C LEU A 187 0.16 -4.97 -7.45
N ALA A 188 0.24 -6.28 -7.17
CA ALA A 188 1.34 -7.11 -7.61
C ALA A 188 1.34 -7.28 -9.15
N LEU A 189 0.15 -7.49 -9.74
CA LEU A 189 0.00 -7.58 -11.19
C LEU A 189 0.26 -6.23 -11.89
N LEU A 190 -0.22 -5.13 -11.33
CA LEU A 190 0.09 -3.77 -11.79
C LEU A 190 1.60 -3.51 -11.76
N THR A 191 2.26 -3.90 -10.67
CA THR A 191 3.72 -3.76 -10.54
C THR A 191 4.45 -4.61 -11.57
N ARG A 192 4.01 -5.85 -11.79
CA ARG A 192 4.57 -6.74 -12.81
C ARG A 192 4.49 -6.11 -14.20
N GLU A 193 3.36 -5.48 -14.53
CA GLU A 193 3.22 -4.75 -15.79
C GLU A 193 4.14 -3.52 -15.84
N ALA A 194 4.19 -2.72 -14.77
CA ALA A 194 5.04 -1.54 -14.70
C ALA A 194 6.53 -1.86 -14.83
N LEU A 195 7.00 -2.98 -14.27
CA LEU A 195 8.40 -3.43 -14.36
C LEU A 195 8.86 -3.77 -15.78
N ARG A 196 7.94 -3.96 -16.73
CA ARG A 196 8.29 -4.14 -18.16
C ARG A 196 8.79 -2.85 -18.79
N ASN A 197 8.46 -1.70 -18.22
CA ASN A 197 8.96 -0.41 -18.68
C ASN A 197 10.34 -0.13 -18.04
N PRO A 198 11.43 -0.05 -18.84
CA PRO A 198 12.78 0.13 -18.30
C PRO A 198 12.95 1.48 -17.57
N THR A 199 12.25 2.53 -18.00
CA THR A 199 12.25 3.83 -17.33
C THR A 199 11.61 3.74 -15.95
N PHE A 200 10.45 3.08 -15.83
CA PHE A 200 9.83 2.84 -14.53
C PHE A 200 10.78 2.09 -13.59
N ARG A 201 11.40 1.02 -14.09
CA ARG A 201 12.38 0.21 -13.35
C ARG A 201 13.58 1.04 -12.88
N GLN A 202 14.12 1.90 -13.75
CA GLN A 202 15.21 2.82 -13.41
C GLN A 202 14.80 3.78 -12.29
N ILE A 203 13.63 4.40 -12.39
CA ILE A 203 13.17 5.40 -11.41
C ILE A 203 12.99 4.75 -10.02
N ILE A 204 12.26 3.63 -9.92
CA ILE A 204 12.01 3.00 -8.61
C ILE A 204 13.28 2.44 -7.95
N GLY A 205 14.30 2.12 -8.76
CA GLY A 205 15.60 1.64 -8.31
C GLY A 205 16.61 2.73 -8.00
N SER A 206 16.27 4.00 -8.24
CA SER A 206 17.16 5.13 -7.99
C SER A 206 17.10 5.56 -6.52
N PRO A 207 18.23 5.57 -5.80
CA PRO A 207 18.27 6.03 -4.40
C PRO A 207 18.15 7.55 -4.29
N ILE A 208 18.69 8.27 -5.28
CA ILE A 208 18.71 9.73 -5.39
C ILE A 208 18.46 10.09 -6.85
N TYR A 209 17.72 11.17 -7.07
CA TYR A 209 17.66 11.87 -8.33
C TYR A 209 18.08 13.33 -8.10
N GLN A 210 18.88 13.88 -9.01
CA GLN A 210 19.31 15.26 -8.92
C GLN A 210 19.43 15.89 -10.29
N ASP A 211 18.84 17.07 -10.44
CA ASP A 211 19.05 17.99 -11.56
C ASP A 211 19.41 19.40 -11.05
N GLU A 212 19.38 20.39 -11.93
CA GLU A 212 19.68 21.79 -11.60
C GLU A 212 18.75 22.37 -10.53
N HIS A 213 17.50 21.89 -10.46
CA HIS A 213 16.45 22.49 -9.64
C HIS A 213 16.00 21.61 -8.47
N TYR A 214 16.15 20.29 -8.56
CA TYR A 214 15.62 19.34 -7.60
C TYR A 214 16.68 18.32 -7.18
N ALA A 215 16.74 18.04 -5.87
CA ALA A 215 17.45 16.89 -5.32
C ALA A 215 16.44 16.06 -4.49
N LEU A 216 16.16 14.86 -4.96
CA LEU A 216 15.13 13.97 -4.44
C LEU A 216 15.73 12.69 -3.91
N GLN A 217 15.24 12.24 -2.77
CA GLN A 217 15.70 10.99 -2.14
C GLN A 217 14.57 9.96 -2.08
N GLN A 218 14.94 8.71 -2.28
CA GLN A 218 14.03 7.58 -2.15
C GLN A 218 13.54 7.43 -0.70
N SER A 219 12.22 7.27 -0.54
CA SER A 219 11.58 7.06 0.77
C SER A 219 11.67 5.60 1.26
N ASN A 220 11.91 4.65 0.36
CA ASN A 220 12.04 3.22 0.66
C ASN A 220 13.41 2.89 1.29
N ARG A 221 13.40 2.53 2.58
CA ARG A 221 14.63 2.26 3.35
C ARG A 221 15.29 0.93 3.05
N LEU A 222 14.58 0.01 2.37
CA LEU A 222 15.16 -1.27 1.97
C LEU A 222 16.07 -1.13 0.74
N LEU A 223 15.97 -0.04 -0.01
CA LEU A 223 16.82 0.18 -1.17
C LEU A 223 18.26 0.42 -0.72
N GLY A 224 19.17 -0.45 -1.20
CA GLY A 224 20.58 -0.48 -0.81
C GLY A 224 20.89 -1.31 0.43
N SER A 225 19.90 -1.69 1.25
CA SER A 225 20.11 -2.52 2.45
C SER A 225 19.65 -3.97 2.25
N TYR A 226 18.57 -4.21 1.51
CA TYR A 226 18.12 -5.57 1.19
C TYR A 226 18.84 -6.11 -0.07
N PRO A 227 19.53 -7.27 -0.01
CA PRO A 227 20.28 -7.80 -1.14
C PRO A 227 19.39 -8.10 -2.35
N GLY A 228 19.73 -7.53 -3.51
CA GLY A 228 19.01 -7.71 -4.76
C GLY A 228 17.75 -6.86 -4.89
N LEU A 229 17.46 -5.93 -3.98
CA LEU A 229 16.31 -5.04 -4.15
C LEU A 229 16.52 -4.11 -5.36
N ILE A 230 15.57 -4.14 -6.29
CA ILE A 230 15.62 -3.32 -7.52
C ILE A 230 14.70 -2.11 -7.47
N GLY A 231 13.83 -2.03 -6.45
CA GLY A 231 12.97 -0.87 -6.22
C GLY A 231 11.71 -1.22 -5.44
N GLY A 232 10.92 -0.20 -5.13
CA GLY A 232 9.65 -0.38 -4.43
C GLY A 232 8.85 0.91 -4.29
N LYS A 233 7.67 0.82 -3.67
CA LYS A 233 6.82 1.97 -3.37
C LYS A 233 6.19 1.85 -1.99
N THR A 234 6.43 2.88 -1.17
CA THR A 234 5.82 3.06 0.15
C THR A 234 4.43 3.71 0.02
N GLY A 235 3.53 3.41 0.97
CA GLY A 235 2.25 4.10 1.09
C GLY A 235 1.78 4.11 2.54
N ILE A 236 1.44 5.30 3.05
CA ILE A 236 0.94 5.47 4.41
C ILE A 236 -0.25 6.42 4.37
N THR A 237 -1.39 5.96 4.88
CA THR A 237 -2.55 6.79 5.19
C THR A 237 -3.22 6.29 6.47
N ASP A 238 -4.28 6.94 6.90
CA ASP A 238 -5.01 6.51 8.10
C ASP A 238 -5.92 5.32 7.83
N GLY A 239 -6.56 5.35 6.67
CA GLY A 239 -7.41 4.27 6.20
C GLY A 239 -6.64 2.99 5.92
N CYS A 240 -5.36 3.08 5.53
CA CYS A 240 -4.54 1.91 5.20
C CYS A 240 -3.47 1.55 6.25
N GLY A 241 -3.13 2.39 7.22
CA GLY A 241 -1.90 2.13 8.00
C GLY A 241 -0.67 2.08 7.09
N TYR A 242 0.06 0.96 7.06
CA TYR A 242 1.32 0.85 6.32
C TYR A 242 1.22 -0.15 5.16
N CYS A 243 1.44 0.36 3.94
CA CYS A 243 1.46 -0.40 2.70
C CYS A 243 2.83 -0.32 2.05
N LEU A 244 3.27 -1.42 1.42
CA LEU A 244 4.58 -1.49 0.80
C LEU A 244 4.54 -2.45 -0.38
N MET A 245 5.09 -2.00 -1.50
CA MET A 245 5.43 -2.84 -2.65
C MET A 245 6.95 -2.88 -2.77
N GLN A 246 7.52 -4.07 -2.97
CA GLN A 246 8.93 -4.30 -3.21
C GLN A 246 9.11 -5.21 -4.41
N ALA A 247 10.17 -4.96 -5.19
CA ALA A 247 10.67 -5.86 -6.20
C ALA A 247 12.15 -6.14 -5.94
N ALA A 248 12.53 -7.42 -5.98
CA ALA A 248 13.90 -7.86 -5.81
C ALA A 248 14.26 -8.89 -6.87
N GLU A 249 15.53 -8.91 -7.26
CA GLU A 249 16.09 -9.84 -8.23
C GLU A 249 17.31 -10.56 -7.64
N ARG A 250 17.33 -11.90 -7.74
CA ARG A 250 18.47 -12.75 -7.39
C ARG A 250 18.55 -13.89 -8.39
N ASP A 251 19.76 -14.20 -8.85
CA ASP A 251 20.03 -15.32 -9.76
C ASP A 251 19.13 -15.34 -11.01
N GLY A 252 18.82 -14.16 -11.56
CA GLY A 252 17.97 -14.00 -12.73
C GLY A 252 16.47 -14.15 -12.48
N HIS A 253 16.03 -14.32 -11.23
CA HIS A 253 14.61 -14.37 -10.86
C HIS A 253 14.17 -13.08 -10.20
N THR A 254 13.11 -12.46 -10.74
CA THR A 254 12.50 -11.28 -10.12
C THR A 254 11.26 -11.67 -9.31
N ILE A 255 11.20 -11.23 -8.05
CA ILE A 255 10.05 -11.42 -7.16
C ILE A 255 9.44 -10.07 -6.82
N ILE A 256 8.11 -10.04 -6.77
CA ILE A 256 7.32 -8.90 -6.30
C ILE A 256 6.63 -9.29 -5.00
N ALA A 257 6.83 -8.52 -3.95
CA ALA A 257 6.12 -8.63 -2.69
C ALA A 257 5.27 -7.39 -2.46
N VAL A 258 3.97 -7.58 -2.20
CA VAL A 258 3.05 -6.51 -1.82
C VAL A 258 2.44 -6.84 -0.47
N LEU A 259 2.46 -5.88 0.44
CA LEU A 259 1.78 -5.93 1.72
C LEU A 259 0.90 -4.70 1.92
N LEU A 260 -0.25 -4.93 2.51
CA LEU A 260 -1.27 -3.94 2.80
C LEU A 260 -1.67 -4.08 4.27
N GLY A 261 -1.51 -3.00 5.02
CA GLY A 261 -2.06 -2.89 6.36
C GLY A 261 -1.22 -3.46 7.46
N SER A 262 0.07 -3.30 7.33
CA SER A 262 0.98 -3.56 8.43
C SER A 262 0.98 -2.40 9.42
N THR A 263 1.78 -2.53 10.48
CA THR A 263 2.01 -1.52 11.49
C THR A 263 3.29 -0.74 11.21
N ALA A 264 3.50 0.36 11.93
CA ALA A 264 4.69 1.19 11.77
C ALA A 264 5.98 0.43 12.07
N GLU A 265 5.90 -0.48 13.04
CA GLU A 265 7.00 -1.25 13.59
C GLU A 265 7.36 -2.44 12.68
N SER A 266 6.37 -3.03 12.01
CA SER A 266 6.54 -4.33 11.35
C SER A 266 6.63 -4.26 9.83
N TRP A 267 6.13 -3.22 9.16
CA TRP A 267 5.97 -3.24 7.70
C TRP A 267 7.25 -3.50 6.88
N TYR A 268 8.42 -3.05 7.32
CA TYR A 268 9.69 -3.39 6.67
C TYR A 268 10.12 -4.83 6.96
N GLN A 269 10.00 -5.29 8.20
CA GLN A 269 10.26 -6.68 8.57
C GLN A 269 9.32 -7.66 7.85
N ASP A 270 8.04 -7.30 7.69
CA ASP A 270 7.06 -8.05 6.91
C ASP A 270 7.54 -8.18 5.45
N ALA A 271 8.02 -7.09 4.84
CA ALA A 271 8.53 -7.10 3.48
C ALA A 271 9.77 -7.99 3.31
N GLU A 272 10.75 -7.89 4.19
CA GLU A 272 11.94 -8.75 4.17
C GLU A 272 11.56 -10.23 4.32
N THR A 273 10.66 -10.54 5.27
CA THR A 273 10.14 -11.90 5.49
C THR A 273 9.45 -12.45 4.23
N LEU A 274 8.66 -11.61 3.55
CA LEU A 274 7.97 -11.99 2.31
C LEU A 274 8.94 -12.22 1.15
N LEU A 275 9.94 -11.35 0.98
CA LEU A 275 10.96 -11.47 -0.07
C LEU A 275 11.83 -12.72 0.15
N ASP A 276 12.30 -12.94 1.38
CA ASP A 276 13.12 -14.09 1.74
C ASP A 276 12.35 -15.40 1.54
N TYR A 277 11.08 -15.43 1.95
CA TYR A 277 10.20 -16.57 1.68
C TYR A 277 10.04 -16.82 0.18
N GLY A 278 9.82 -15.76 -0.61
CA GLY A 278 9.70 -15.86 -2.07
C GLY A 278 10.91 -16.54 -2.70
N PHE A 279 12.12 -16.07 -2.39
CA PHE A 279 13.35 -16.65 -2.95
C PHE A 279 13.57 -18.09 -2.48
N ALA A 280 13.26 -18.40 -1.21
CA ALA A 280 13.34 -19.76 -0.71
C ALA A 280 12.39 -20.72 -1.45
N GLN A 281 11.21 -20.24 -1.87
CA GLN A 281 10.26 -21.04 -2.65
C GLN A 281 10.74 -21.28 -4.08
N LEU A 282 11.34 -20.28 -4.75
CA LEU A 282 11.92 -20.46 -6.08
C LEU A 282 13.09 -21.45 -6.08
N ALA A 283 13.95 -21.39 -5.06
CA ALA A 283 15.05 -22.33 -4.90
C ALA A 283 14.55 -23.78 -4.74
N ARG A 284 13.49 -24.00 -3.97
CA ARG A 284 12.85 -25.32 -3.80
C ARG A 284 12.18 -25.82 -5.08
N GLY A 285 11.48 -24.96 -5.80
CA GLY A 285 10.86 -25.29 -7.08
C GLY A 285 11.89 -25.73 -8.13
N SER A 286 13.05 -25.06 -8.14
CA SER A 286 14.19 -25.40 -9.01
C SER A 286 14.84 -26.73 -8.63
N ALA A 287 14.93 -27.05 -7.33
CA ALA A 287 15.49 -28.33 -6.86
C ALA A 287 14.58 -29.54 -7.13
N MET A 288 13.27 -29.33 -7.33
CA MET A 288 12.29 -30.39 -7.59
C MET A 288 12.09 -30.69 -9.08
N GLN A 289 12.64 -29.87 -9.98
CA GLN A 289 12.78 -30.19 -11.40
C GLN A 289 14.00 -31.11 -11.55
N PRO A 290 13.85 -32.42 -11.87
CA PRO A 290 15.02 -33.22 -12.21
C PRO A 290 15.68 -32.60 -13.44
N ALA A 291 16.99 -32.36 -13.36
CA ALA A 291 17.79 -31.92 -14.49
C ALA A 291 17.41 -32.76 -15.71
N SER A 292 16.91 -32.10 -16.76
CA SER A 292 16.64 -32.79 -18.02
C SER A 292 17.93 -33.48 -18.41
N THR A 293 17.88 -34.81 -18.51
CA THR A 293 19.01 -35.63 -18.88
C THR A 293 19.41 -35.21 -20.29
N ALA A 294 20.39 -34.31 -20.39
CA ALA A 294 21.08 -34.03 -21.62
C ALA A 294 21.63 -35.38 -22.10
N ALA A 295 21.14 -35.80 -23.26
CA ALA A 295 21.55 -37.02 -23.92
C ALA A 295 23.08 -37.03 -24.02
N GLN A 296 23.70 -37.93 -23.24
CA GLN A 296 25.11 -38.23 -23.38
C GLN A 296 25.34 -38.76 -24.78
N SER A 297 26.05 -37.97 -25.57
CA SER A 297 26.74 -38.45 -26.76
C SER A 297 28.21 -38.09 -26.60
N ALA A 298 28.99 -39.10 -26.20
CA ALA A 298 30.44 -39.11 -26.33
C ALA A 298 30.95 -40.57 -26.34
N PRO A 299 32.06 -40.86 -27.03
CA PRO A 299 32.25 -42.09 -27.80
C PRO A 299 33.01 -43.19 -27.05
N LEU A 300 33.02 -44.38 -27.68
CA LEU A 300 33.83 -45.55 -27.37
C LEU A 300 35.26 -45.19 -26.97
N GLU A 301 35.75 -45.79 -25.89
CA GLU A 301 37.07 -46.40 -25.86
C GLU A 301 37.13 -47.53 -24.81
N THR A 302 37.65 -48.66 -25.28
CA THR A 302 37.97 -49.91 -24.59
C THR A 302 39.14 -49.77 -23.62
N THR A 303 39.10 -50.49 -22.49
CA THR A 303 40.12 -51.51 -22.10
C THR A 303 39.80 -52.17 -20.76
N ASP A 304 39.72 -53.50 -20.82
CA ASP A 304 40.18 -54.55 -19.91
C ASP A 304 40.00 -54.54 -18.39
N ALA A 305 39.57 -55.72 -17.95
CA ALA A 305 39.38 -56.23 -16.61
C ALA A 305 40.67 -56.76 -15.98
N THR A 306 40.75 -56.74 -14.64
CA THR A 306 41.27 -57.77 -13.70
C THR A 306 41.50 -57.09 -12.32
N VAL A 307 41.43 -57.68 -11.13
CA VAL A 307 40.88 -58.91 -10.51
C VAL A 307 41.23 -58.81 -9.01
N THR A 308 40.38 -59.38 -8.12
CA THR A 308 40.61 -59.76 -6.68
C THR A 308 40.96 -58.65 -5.67
N GLY A 309 40.60 -58.67 -4.38
CA GLY A 309 40.13 -59.67 -3.40
C GLY A 309 40.61 -59.12 -2.04
N ASP A 310 39.76 -58.89 -1.03
CA ASP A 310 39.32 -59.81 0.03
C ASP A 310 39.87 -59.42 1.42
N THR A 311 38.96 -59.29 2.40
CA THR A 311 39.10 -59.59 3.87
C THR A 311 40.16 -58.84 4.75
N ALA A 312 40.03 -58.63 6.07
CA ALA A 312 39.03 -58.91 7.11
C ALA A 312 39.40 -58.17 8.44
N LEU A 313 38.37 -57.91 9.27
CA LEU A 313 38.22 -58.05 10.74
C LEU A 313 39.43 -57.96 11.70
N THR A 314 39.27 -57.28 12.86
CA THR A 314 39.36 -57.91 14.21
C THR A 314 38.70 -57.05 15.32
N GLN A 315 38.07 -57.73 16.29
CA GLN A 315 37.44 -57.28 17.54
C GLN A 315 38.38 -57.42 18.78
N ALA A 316 37.94 -56.90 19.95
CA ALA A 316 38.00 -57.47 21.33
C ALA A 316 38.18 -56.34 22.38
N ALA A 317 37.82 -56.37 23.69
CA ALA A 317 37.04 -57.20 24.64
C ALA A 317 37.12 -56.44 26.02
N THR A 318 36.03 -56.23 26.80
CA THR A 318 35.54 -56.96 28.01
C THR A 318 36.22 -56.69 29.38
N SER A 319 35.42 -56.32 30.42
CA SER A 319 35.43 -56.82 31.83
C SER A 319 34.43 -56.02 32.71
N THR A 320 33.28 -56.52 33.22
CA THR A 320 32.93 -57.32 34.44
C THR A 320 33.23 -56.75 35.84
N GLY A 321 32.18 -56.68 36.71
CA GLY A 321 32.27 -56.56 38.18
C GLY A 321 30.90 -56.34 38.88
N THR A 322 30.66 -56.98 40.03
CA THR A 322 29.34 -57.43 40.58
C THR A 322 28.92 -56.73 41.90
N ALA A 323 27.59 -56.77 42.19
CA ALA A 323 26.67 -56.43 43.33
C ALA A 323 27.17 -56.53 44.83
N PRO A 324 26.39 -56.28 45.94
CA PRO A 324 24.91 -56.17 46.12
C PRO A 324 24.36 -55.15 47.19
N ALA A 325 23.08 -55.34 47.57
CA ALA A 325 22.05 -54.45 48.15
C ALA A 325 21.97 -54.27 49.69
N SER A 326 21.13 -53.32 50.18
CA SER A 326 20.35 -53.45 51.45
C SER A 326 19.25 -52.38 51.68
N THR A 327 18.00 -52.87 51.87
CA THR A 327 16.95 -52.52 52.87
C THR A 327 16.12 -51.22 52.81
N ALA A 328 14.84 -51.37 53.23
CA ALA A 328 13.63 -50.62 52.90
C ALA A 328 12.98 -49.81 54.05
N ALA A 329 12.12 -48.83 53.72
CA ALA A 329 10.87 -48.46 54.45
C ALA A 329 10.00 -47.40 53.66
N PRO A 330 8.64 -47.39 53.75
CA PRO A 330 7.71 -46.55 52.94
C PRO A 330 6.92 -45.49 53.80
N PRO A 331 5.88 -44.80 53.28
CA PRO A 331 5.81 -43.89 52.13
C PRO A 331 5.26 -42.48 52.52
N SER A 332 5.46 -41.48 51.67
CA SER A 332 4.67 -40.23 51.72
C SER A 332 4.25 -39.81 50.31
N GLN A 333 2.94 -39.68 50.12
CA GLN A 333 2.27 -39.35 48.86
C GLN A 333 2.39 -37.85 48.54
N GLN A 334 2.95 -37.52 47.38
CA GLN A 334 2.56 -36.34 46.60
C GLN A 334 3.04 -36.47 45.15
N PRO A 335 2.22 -36.08 44.15
CA PRO A 335 2.51 -36.34 42.74
C PRO A 335 3.45 -35.27 42.18
N ALA A 336 4.67 -35.67 41.80
CA ALA A 336 5.57 -34.87 41.00
C ALA A 336 5.53 -35.37 39.54
N THR A 337 5.25 -34.42 38.66
CA THR A 337 5.33 -34.46 37.19
C THR A 337 6.53 -35.28 36.67
N GLY A 338 6.24 -36.19 35.72
CA GLY A 338 7.19 -37.15 35.19
C GLY A 338 8.38 -36.55 34.45
N LEU A 339 9.56 -36.69 35.05
CA LEU A 339 10.87 -36.74 34.40
C LEU A 339 11.84 -37.36 35.42
N THR A 340 12.27 -38.60 35.20
CA THR A 340 13.30 -39.24 36.03
C THR A 340 14.65 -39.14 35.32
N VAL A 341 15.53 -38.29 35.85
CA VAL A 341 16.94 -38.22 35.45
C VAL A 341 17.74 -39.12 36.38
N ARG A 342 18.47 -40.09 35.83
CA ARG A 342 19.43 -40.89 36.59
C ARG A 342 20.82 -40.74 35.94
N ARG A 343 21.80 -40.25 36.70
CA ARG A 343 23.22 -40.20 36.32
C ARG A 343 23.83 -41.58 36.45
N GLU A 344 24.45 -42.11 35.40
CA GLU A 344 25.26 -43.34 35.46
C GLU A 344 26.78 -43.10 35.52
N ALA A 345 27.30 -41.94 35.07
CA ALA A 345 28.72 -41.50 35.17
C ALA A 345 28.85 -40.00 34.73
N PRO A 346 30.03 -39.33 34.81
CA PRO A 346 30.13 -37.87 34.76
C PRO A 346 29.62 -37.17 33.48
N ASP A 347 29.60 -37.79 32.30
CA ASP A 347 29.46 -37.03 31.04
C ASP A 347 28.45 -37.53 29.98
N VAL A 348 27.42 -38.32 30.33
CA VAL A 348 26.35 -38.68 29.37
C VAL A 348 24.95 -38.68 30.02
N ALA A 349 24.00 -37.97 29.41
CA ALA A 349 22.57 -38.00 29.76
C ALA A 349 21.74 -38.59 28.61
N VAL A 350 21.02 -39.68 28.89
CA VAL A 350 20.05 -40.29 27.94
C VAL A 350 18.65 -40.10 28.49
N ILE A 351 17.78 -39.43 27.72
CA ILE A 351 16.37 -39.21 28.07
C ILE A 351 15.53 -40.28 27.37
N ARG A 352 14.72 -41.03 28.12
CA ARG A 352 13.67 -41.91 27.58
C ARG A 352 12.31 -41.59 28.21
N PRO A 353 11.23 -41.51 27.42
CA PRO A 353 9.87 -41.38 27.94
C PRO A 353 9.39 -42.72 28.53
N ALA A 354 8.59 -42.66 29.59
CA ALA A 354 8.02 -43.83 30.25
C ALA A 354 7.02 -44.54 29.34
N ALA A 355 7.10 -45.87 29.27
CA ALA A 355 6.17 -46.71 28.55
C ALA A 355 4.77 -46.64 29.17
N SER A 356 3.77 -46.31 28.35
CA SER A 356 2.35 -46.42 28.67
C SER A 356 1.91 -47.88 28.63
N THR A 357 1.19 -48.32 29.65
CA THR A 357 0.42 -49.57 29.65
C THR A 357 -0.65 -49.51 28.56
N GLU A 358 -0.63 -50.48 27.63
CA GLU A 358 -1.68 -50.67 26.62
C GLU A 358 -2.95 -51.25 27.28
N GLU A 359 -4.03 -50.48 27.28
CA GLU A 359 -5.40 -51.01 27.38
C GLU A 359 -5.95 -51.27 25.96
N PRO A 360 -6.84 -52.26 25.76
CA PRO A 360 -7.34 -52.60 24.44
C PRO A 360 -8.22 -51.48 23.85
N PRO A 361 -8.26 -51.31 22.52
CA PRO A 361 -8.94 -50.18 21.90
C PRO A 361 -10.46 -50.30 22.03
N GLU A 362 -11.07 -49.37 22.78
CA GLU A 362 -12.50 -49.08 22.68
C GLU A 362 -12.78 -48.51 21.27
N THR A 363 -13.45 -49.29 20.43
CA THR A 363 -13.91 -48.79 19.13
C THR A 363 -15.06 -47.81 19.35
N TRP A 364 -14.73 -46.51 19.32
CA TRP A 364 -15.70 -45.43 19.32
C TRP A 364 -16.61 -45.54 18.08
N ARG A 365 -17.88 -45.89 18.30
CA ARG A 365 -18.92 -45.89 17.26
C ARG A 365 -19.79 -44.65 17.45
N TRP A 366 -19.80 -43.77 16.46
CA TRP A 366 -20.72 -42.63 16.44
C TRP A 366 -22.17 -43.13 16.56
N PRO A 367 -22.99 -42.58 17.46
CA PRO A 367 -24.40 -42.89 17.49
C PRO A 367 -25.02 -42.47 16.15
N VAL A 368 -25.94 -43.29 15.63
CA VAL A 368 -26.59 -43.05 14.32
C VAL A 368 -27.22 -41.64 14.23
N SER A 369 -27.64 -41.08 15.37
CA SER A 369 -28.12 -39.70 15.48
C SER A 369 -27.07 -38.64 15.14
N ALA A 370 -25.80 -38.85 15.48
CA ALA A 370 -24.70 -37.95 15.13
C ALA A 370 -24.37 -37.99 13.63
N LEU A 371 -24.43 -39.17 13.01
CA LEU A 371 -24.24 -39.32 11.56
C LEU A 371 -25.38 -38.69 10.76
N LEU A 372 -26.63 -38.84 11.23
CA LEU A 372 -27.80 -38.19 10.62
C LEU A 372 -27.76 -36.66 10.78
N ALA A 373 -27.34 -36.16 11.94
CA ALA A 373 -27.18 -34.72 12.18
C ALA A 373 -26.07 -34.13 11.27
N MET A 374 -24.98 -34.86 11.07
CA MET A 374 -23.88 -34.42 10.20
C MET A 374 -24.29 -34.43 8.72
N GLY A 375 -25.09 -35.41 8.29
CA GLY A 375 -25.69 -35.44 6.95
C GLY A 375 -26.67 -34.28 6.71
N ALA A 376 -27.51 -33.95 7.71
CA ALA A 376 -28.43 -32.82 7.62
C ALA A 376 -27.70 -31.46 7.61
N ALA A 377 -26.63 -31.32 8.39
CA ALA A 377 -25.78 -30.13 8.38
C ALA A 377 -25.08 -29.95 7.03
N LEU A 378 -24.58 -31.03 6.42
CA LEU A 378 -23.93 -31.00 5.11
C LEU A 378 -24.94 -30.67 3.99
N ALA A 379 -26.18 -31.17 4.09
CA ALA A 379 -27.25 -30.81 3.17
C ALA A 379 -27.64 -29.33 3.27
N LEU A 380 -27.68 -28.77 4.49
CA LEU A 380 -27.89 -27.33 4.72
C LEU A 380 -26.75 -26.47 4.15
N VAL A 381 -25.50 -26.86 4.38
CA VAL A 381 -24.33 -26.12 3.88
C VAL A 381 -24.21 -26.15 2.35
N THR A 382 -24.71 -27.20 1.69
CA THR A 382 -24.64 -27.32 0.22
C THR A 382 -25.85 -26.73 -0.52
N THR A 383 -27.05 -26.81 0.07
CA THR A 383 -28.28 -26.31 -0.56
C THR A 383 -28.56 -24.83 -0.26
N TYR A 384 -28.10 -24.31 0.88
CA TYR A 384 -28.35 -22.93 1.26
C TYR A 384 -27.63 -21.88 0.36
N PRO A 385 -26.35 -22.06 -0.03
CA PRO A 385 -25.67 -21.12 -0.92
C PRO A 385 -26.23 -21.15 -2.34
N THR A 386 -26.72 -22.29 -2.81
CA THR A 386 -27.30 -22.43 -4.15
C THR A 386 -28.67 -21.76 -4.24
N VAL A 387 -29.50 -21.88 -3.20
CA VAL A 387 -30.79 -21.17 -3.11
C VAL A 387 -30.59 -19.66 -2.99
N LEU A 388 -29.64 -19.19 -2.18
CA LEU A 388 -29.31 -17.77 -2.08
C LEU A 388 -28.69 -17.24 -3.38
N GLY A 389 -27.84 -18.02 -4.03
CA GLY A 389 -27.24 -17.71 -5.33
C GLY A 389 -28.31 -17.51 -6.41
N LEU A 390 -29.23 -18.48 -6.57
CA LEU A 390 -30.36 -18.39 -7.49
C LEU A 390 -31.31 -17.23 -7.15
N GLY A 391 -31.59 -17.00 -5.87
CA GLY A 391 -32.40 -15.88 -5.39
C GLY A 391 -31.79 -14.52 -5.74
N SER A 392 -30.48 -14.36 -5.54
CA SER A 392 -29.75 -13.13 -5.88
C SER A 392 -29.71 -12.88 -7.40
N LEU A 393 -29.62 -13.94 -8.21
CA LEU A 393 -29.60 -13.87 -9.67
C LEU A 393 -30.97 -13.46 -10.23
N LEU A 394 -32.04 -14.01 -9.67
CA LEU A 394 -33.42 -13.64 -10.01
C LEU A 394 -33.73 -12.21 -9.55
N TRP A 395 -33.27 -11.81 -8.37
CA TRP A 395 -33.39 -10.45 -7.87
C TRP A 395 -32.63 -9.44 -8.74
N GLN A 396 -31.38 -9.72 -9.11
CA GLN A 396 -30.61 -8.89 -10.04
C GLN A 396 -31.26 -8.79 -11.42
N ARG A 397 -31.81 -9.89 -11.97
CA ARG A 397 -32.55 -9.86 -13.23
C ARG A 397 -33.79 -8.96 -13.15
N ARG A 398 -34.55 -9.06 -12.06
CA ARG A 398 -35.74 -8.24 -11.80
C ARG A 398 -35.39 -6.75 -11.66
N GLU A 399 -34.28 -6.45 -11.00
CA GLU A 399 -33.84 -5.08 -10.77
C GLU A 399 -33.28 -4.43 -12.05
N ARG A 400 -32.54 -5.19 -12.88
CA ARG A 400 -32.13 -4.74 -14.22
C ARG A 400 -33.34 -4.48 -15.13
N ALA A 401 -34.40 -5.29 -15.05
CA ALA A 401 -35.64 -5.06 -15.79
C ALA A 401 -36.36 -3.78 -15.32
N ARG A 402 -36.40 -3.51 -14.01
CA ARG A 402 -36.96 -2.27 -13.44
C ARG A 402 -36.18 -1.03 -13.86
N ARG A 403 -34.84 -1.08 -13.83
CA ARG A 403 -33.97 0.02 -14.29
C ARG A 403 -34.17 0.32 -15.78
N ARG A 404 -34.21 -0.70 -16.63
CA ARG A 404 -34.51 -0.54 -18.07
C ARG A 404 -35.92 0.03 -18.31
N ALA A 405 -36.90 -0.34 -17.49
CA ALA A 405 -38.25 0.22 -17.57
C ALA A 405 -38.29 1.70 -17.12
N ALA A 406 -37.53 2.06 -16.08
CA ALA A 406 -37.40 3.44 -15.60
C ALA A 406 -36.66 4.33 -16.61
N GLU A 407 -35.57 3.85 -17.21
CA GLU A 407 -34.83 4.53 -18.28
C GLU A 407 -35.71 4.76 -19.52
N ARG A 408 -36.51 3.76 -19.92
CA ARG A 408 -37.48 3.92 -21.01
C ARG A 408 -38.55 4.97 -20.69
N ARG A 409 -38.98 5.10 -19.43
CA ARG A 409 -39.91 6.16 -18.99
C ARG A 409 -39.25 7.54 -19.04
N LEU A 410 -38.01 7.66 -18.58
CA LEU A 410 -37.24 8.91 -18.64
C LEU A 410 -36.95 9.34 -20.08
N LEU A 411 -36.55 8.42 -20.96
CA LEU A 411 -36.36 8.68 -22.39
C LEU A 411 -37.67 9.13 -23.06
N ARG A 412 -38.81 8.49 -22.74
CA ARG A 412 -40.12 8.92 -23.24
C ARG A 412 -40.49 10.32 -22.74
N GLN A 413 -40.21 10.65 -21.47
CA GLN A 413 -40.44 11.99 -20.92
C GLN A 413 -39.52 13.04 -21.53
N GLN A 414 -38.25 12.73 -21.77
CA GLN A 414 -37.30 13.63 -22.43
C GLN A 414 -37.68 13.88 -23.89
N VAL A 415 -38.10 12.84 -24.61
CA VAL A 415 -38.60 12.96 -25.99
C VAL A 415 -39.87 13.82 -26.00
N ALA A 416 -40.85 13.58 -25.11
CA ALA A 416 -42.07 14.38 -25.01
C ALA A 416 -41.79 15.87 -24.74
N ARG A 417 -40.90 16.19 -23.79
CA ARG A 417 -40.46 17.58 -23.51
C ARG A 417 -39.77 18.23 -24.70
N ARG A 418 -39.04 17.45 -25.50
CA ARG A 418 -38.37 17.93 -26.72
C ARG A 418 -39.35 18.20 -27.87
N TRP A 419 -40.50 17.52 -27.89
CA TRP A 419 -41.60 17.79 -28.82
C TRP A 419 -42.44 18.99 -28.38
N ASP A 420 -42.76 19.13 -27.09
CA ASP A 420 -43.50 20.30 -26.55
C ASP A 420 -42.74 21.61 -26.80
N THR A 421 -41.43 21.63 -26.55
CA THR A 421 -40.59 22.81 -26.82
C THR A 421 -40.46 23.14 -28.32
N ARG A 422 -40.63 22.15 -29.20
CA ARG A 422 -40.66 22.34 -30.66
C ARG A 422 -41.99 22.91 -31.13
N ASP A 423 -43.10 22.44 -30.56
CA ASP A 423 -44.44 22.94 -30.85
C ASP A 423 -44.68 24.35 -30.27
N GLU A 424 -44.15 24.66 -29.09
CA GLU A 424 -44.13 26.02 -28.55
C GLU A 424 -43.35 26.98 -29.44
N ARG A 425 -42.17 26.57 -29.96
CA ARG A 425 -41.41 27.37 -30.92
C ARG A 425 -42.15 27.56 -32.25
N ARG A 426 -42.86 26.53 -32.74
CA ARG A 426 -43.69 26.63 -33.96
C ARG A 426 -44.92 27.54 -33.77
N ARG A 427 -45.55 27.52 -32.58
CA ARG A 427 -46.65 28.44 -32.24
C ARG A 427 -46.16 29.88 -32.11
N ARG A 428 -44.97 30.10 -31.55
CA ARG A 428 -44.35 31.44 -31.42
C ARG A 428 -43.94 32.05 -32.77
N TYR A 429 -43.53 31.21 -33.73
CA TYR A 429 -43.24 31.63 -35.11
C TYR A 429 -44.49 31.87 -35.98
N ARG A 430 -45.61 31.20 -35.69
CA ARG A 430 -46.89 31.48 -36.38
C ARG A 430 -47.64 32.70 -35.81
N GLY A 431 -47.36 33.10 -34.57
CA GLY A 431 -47.96 34.29 -33.94
C GLY A 431 -47.33 35.62 -34.34
N THR A 432 -46.12 35.63 -34.92
CA THR A 432 -45.37 36.85 -35.25
C THR A 432 -45.46 37.26 -36.72
N ALA A 433 -46.22 36.53 -37.55
CA ALA A 433 -46.44 36.86 -38.97
C ALA A 433 -47.77 37.58 -39.25
N ARG A 434 -48.44 38.11 -38.22
CA ARG A 434 -49.55 39.05 -38.35
C ARG A 434 -49.35 40.12 -37.30
N HIS A 435 -48.83 41.27 -37.70
CA HIS A 435 -49.34 42.61 -37.37
C HIS A 435 -48.40 43.61 -38.04
N GLY A 436 -48.96 44.32 -39.02
CA GLY A 436 -48.26 45.25 -39.89
C GLY A 436 -47.74 46.47 -39.16
N ILE A 437 -46.68 47.01 -39.73
CA ILE A 437 -46.09 48.31 -39.41
C ILE A 437 -46.98 49.39 -40.04
N THR A 438 -47.44 50.34 -39.22
CA THR A 438 -47.82 51.69 -39.65
C THR A 438 -47.01 52.72 -38.88
N ARG A 439 -46.44 53.68 -39.64
CA ARG A 439 -45.75 54.93 -39.24
C ARG A 439 -46.60 55.74 -38.23
N ASP A 440 -46.12 56.69 -37.42
CA ASP A 440 -45.23 57.84 -37.68
C ASP A 440 -44.85 58.53 -36.32
N PRO A 441 -44.25 59.75 -36.22
CA PRO A 441 -43.12 60.02 -35.32
C PRO A 441 -43.43 61.07 -34.22
N LEU A 442 -42.46 61.35 -33.33
CA LEU A 442 -42.12 62.66 -32.71
C LEU A 442 -41.61 62.54 -31.26
N ALA A 443 -40.71 63.48 -30.93
CA ALA A 443 -40.22 63.92 -29.61
C ALA A 443 -39.04 63.12 -29.01
N ARG A 444 -37.78 63.52 -29.27
CA ARG A 444 -36.98 64.64 -28.70
C ARG A 444 -36.29 64.30 -27.36
N GLY A 445 -34.96 64.38 -27.35
CA GLY A 445 -34.20 64.80 -26.17
C GLY A 445 -32.77 64.22 -26.07
N PRO A 446 -31.76 65.02 -25.67
CA PRO A 446 -30.38 64.89 -26.14
C PRO A 446 -29.48 63.97 -25.30
N ARG A 447 -28.46 63.41 -25.97
CA ARG A 447 -27.33 62.69 -25.37
C ARG A 447 -26.34 63.65 -24.70
N PRO A 448 -25.88 63.38 -23.46
CA PRO A 448 -24.61 63.87 -23.01
C PRO A 448 -23.51 62.82 -23.27
N THR A 449 -22.47 63.27 -23.96
CA THR A 449 -21.16 62.64 -24.01
C THR A 449 -20.58 62.57 -22.59
N ARG A 450 -20.18 61.37 -22.14
CA ARG A 450 -19.29 61.25 -20.99
C ARG A 450 -18.19 60.23 -21.28
N THR A 451 -17.01 60.81 -21.40
CA THR A 451 -15.68 60.22 -21.44
C THR A 451 -15.49 59.17 -20.35
N ARG A 452 -14.93 58.03 -20.76
CA ARG A 452 -14.49 56.92 -19.93
C ARG A 452 -13.16 57.32 -19.26
N PRO A 453 -13.01 57.27 -17.92
CA PRO A 453 -11.72 57.50 -17.29
C PRO A 453 -10.82 56.28 -17.49
N ALA A 454 -9.54 56.55 -17.76
CA ALA A 454 -8.45 55.58 -17.76
C ALA A 454 -8.41 54.87 -16.39
N GLY A 455 -8.59 53.55 -16.42
CA GLY A 455 -8.43 52.70 -15.25
C GLY A 455 -6.95 52.37 -15.07
N LEU A 456 -6.46 52.63 -13.86
CA LEU A 456 -5.13 52.34 -13.36
C LEU A 456 -4.57 50.99 -13.85
N GLU A 457 -3.48 51.05 -14.60
CA GLU A 457 -2.51 49.96 -14.66
C GLU A 457 -1.89 49.82 -13.27
N ARG A 458 -2.17 48.69 -12.61
CA ARG A 458 -1.33 48.23 -11.49
C ARG A 458 -0.06 47.64 -12.09
N PRO A 459 1.14 48.07 -11.68
CA PRO A 459 2.35 47.43 -12.15
C PRO A 459 2.35 45.98 -11.68
N ILE A 460 2.46 45.07 -12.64
CA ILE A 460 2.84 43.68 -12.39
C ILE A 460 4.24 43.76 -11.80
N SER A 461 4.35 43.50 -10.50
CA SER A 461 5.64 43.29 -9.86
C SER A 461 6.28 42.09 -10.55
N ALA A 462 7.35 42.34 -11.31
CA ALA A 462 8.23 41.29 -11.80
C ALA A 462 8.65 40.38 -10.63
N PRO A 463 8.66 39.04 -10.80
CA PRO A 463 9.24 38.20 -9.77
C PRO A 463 10.71 38.60 -9.62
N ALA A 464 11.10 38.87 -8.38
CA ALA A 464 12.46 39.23 -8.03
C ALA A 464 13.40 38.13 -8.52
N SER A 465 14.19 38.45 -9.54
CA SER A 465 15.41 37.72 -9.88
C SER A 465 16.38 37.84 -8.70
N GLY A 466 16.67 36.71 -8.05
CA GLY A 466 17.83 36.57 -7.18
C GLY A 466 17.54 36.05 -5.77
N SER A 467 17.64 34.73 -5.58
CA SER A 467 18.61 34.14 -4.65
C SER A 467 18.48 32.60 -4.65
N GLY A 468 19.58 31.92 -4.97
CA GLY A 468 19.78 30.50 -4.66
C GLY A 468 19.88 29.58 -5.86
N ASP A 469 21.02 29.65 -6.56
CA ASP A 469 21.53 28.66 -7.53
C ASP A 469 21.95 27.35 -6.82
N GLN A 470 21.06 26.85 -5.97
CA GLN A 470 21.19 25.59 -5.25
C GLN A 470 19.91 24.83 -5.57
N PRO A 471 19.99 23.58 -6.06
CA PRO A 471 18.80 22.76 -6.24
C PRO A 471 18.01 22.77 -4.94
N ARG A 472 16.68 22.87 -5.02
CA ARG A 472 15.81 22.73 -3.86
C ARG A 472 16.06 21.34 -3.28
N VAL A 473 16.83 21.30 -2.20
CA VAL A 473 17.12 20.06 -1.48
C VAL A 473 15.88 19.71 -0.67
N VAL A 474 15.03 18.86 -1.25
CA VAL A 474 13.96 18.19 -0.50
C VAL A 474 14.56 16.95 0.12
N ALA A 475 15.42 17.17 1.12
CA ALA A 475 15.84 16.10 2.00
C ALA A 475 14.60 15.65 2.78
N PHE A 476 14.38 14.34 2.87
CA PHE A 476 13.42 13.79 3.82
C PHE A 476 13.84 14.23 5.22
N ASN A 477 13.18 15.25 5.76
CA ASN A 477 13.39 15.64 7.14
C ASN A 477 12.68 14.60 8.01
N ALA A 478 13.45 13.62 8.48
CA ALA A 478 12.94 12.55 9.32
C ALA A 478 12.25 13.09 10.58
N ALA A 479 12.74 14.19 11.16
CA ALA A 479 12.10 14.85 12.29
C ALA A 479 10.75 15.49 11.89
N GLU A 480 10.63 16.05 10.70
CA GLU A 480 9.36 16.56 10.16
C GLU A 480 8.34 15.44 9.94
N ALA A 481 8.74 14.33 9.32
CA ALA A 481 7.85 13.18 9.10
C ALA A 481 7.36 12.55 10.42
N ILE A 482 8.23 12.48 11.43
CA ILE A 482 7.89 12.01 12.78
C ILE A 482 6.97 13.03 13.47
N THR A 483 7.24 14.33 13.33
CA THR A 483 6.40 15.40 13.88
C THR A 483 5.01 15.39 13.25
N ALA A 484 4.90 15.18 11.94
CA ALA A 484 3.62 15.04 11.23
C ALA A 484 2.79 13.87 11.80
N ARG A 485 3.44 12.77 12.19
CA ARG A 485 2.80 11.64 12.88
C ARG A 485 2.35 12.01 14.29
N ALA A 486 3.19 12.71 15.06
CA ALA A 486 2.84 13.20 16.39
C ALA A 486 1.60 14.11 16.36
N ILE A 487 1.54 15.01 15.38
CA ILE A 487 0.38 15.89 15.12
C ILE A 487 -0.89 15.06 14.85
N LYS A 488 -0.76 14.01 14.03
CA LYS A 488 -1.85 13.10 13.68
C LYS A 488 -2.41 12.38 14.90
N LEU A 489 -1.53 11.85 15.75
CA LEU A 489 -1.88 11.18 17.00
C LEU A 489 -2.57 12.15 17.97
N ALA A 490 -2.02 13.35 18.13
CA ALA A 490 -2.60 14.39 18.97
C ALA A 490 -4.01 14.80 18.53
N ARG A 491 -4.27 14.92 17.22
CA ARG A 491 -5.62 15.20 16.70
C ARG A 491 -6.64 14.10 16.99
N ARG A 492 -6.18 12.85 17.14
CA ARG A 492 -7.04 11.71 17.53
C ARG A 492 -7.24 11.58 19.04
N GLY A 493 -6.58 12.42 19.83
CA GLY A 493 -6.61 12.33 21.29
C GLY A 493 -5.66 11.28 21.89
N ASP A 494 -4.79 10.65 21.08
CA ASP A 494 -3.75 9.75 21.60
C ASP A 494 -2.52 10.55 22.02
N TYR A 495 -2.65 11.26 23.13
CA TYR A 495 -1.64 12.21 23.60
C TYR A 495 -0.36 11.53 24.10
N HIS A 496 -0.47 10.30 24.62
CA HIS A 496 0.70 9.55 25.08
C HIS A 496 1.58 9.14 23.90
N ALA A 497 0.99 8.58 22.83
CA ALA A 497 1.73 8.25 21.62
C ALA A 497 2.25 9.51 20.92
N ALA A 498 1.46 10.59 20.90
CA ALA A 498 1.90 11.88 20.34
C ALA A 498 3.13 12.44 21.06
N GLU A 499 3.16 12.44 22.40
CA GLU A 499 4.31 12.91 23.17
C GLU A 499 5.57 12.07 22.85
N SER A 500 5.41 10.74 22.74
CA SER A 500 6.50 9.83 22.37
C SER A 500 7.10 10.18 21.01
N GLU A 501 6.26 10.45 20.01
CA GLU A 501 6.72 10.81 18.66
C GLU A 501 7.32 12.22 18.61
N PHE A 502 6.79 13.21 19.32
CA PHE A 502 7.46 14.52 19.43
C PHE A 502 8.86 14.38 20.05
N ARG A 503 9.02 13.57 21.10
CA ARG A 503 10.35 13.27 21.67
C ARG A 503 11.24 12.52 20.70
N HIS A 504 10.68 11.63 19.89
CA HIS A 504 11.41 10.92 18.85
C HIS A 504 11.94 11.86 17.77
N ALA A 505 11.12 12.81 17.29
CA ALA A 505 11.55 13.82 16.34
C ALA A 505 12.77 14.61 16.87
N LEU A 506 12.78 14.99 18.15
CA LEU A 506 13.92 15.69 18.77
C LEU A 506 15.14 14.81 19.07
N ARG A 507 14.98 13.48 19.12
CA ARG A 507 16.13 12.55 19.14
C ARG A 507 16.80 12.46 17.78
N VAL A 508 16.02 12.58 16.71
CA VAL A 508 16.52 12.57 15.33
C VAL A 508 17.15 13.90 14.96
N ASP A 509 16.50 15.02 15.31
CA ASP A 509 17.03 16.38 15.16
C ASP A 509 16.65 17.22 16.39
N ALA A 510 17.62 17.40 17.29
CA ALA A 510 17.43 18.17 18.52
C ALA A 510 17.12 19.66 18.28
N GLY A 511 17.52 20.19 17.12
CA GLY A 511 17.28 21.57 16.71
C GLY A 511 15.94 21.79 16.01
N TYR A 512 15.22 20.71 15.66
CA TYR A 512 13.99 20.81 14.89
C TYR A 512 12.92 21.68 15.57
N ASP A 513 12.27 22.53 14.79
CA ASP A 513 11.18 23.39 15.25
C ASP A 513 9.84 22.83 14.77
N PHE A 514 9.10 22.21 15.70
CA PHE A 514 7.80 21.61 15.42
C PHE A 514 6.80 22.58 14.79
N THR A 515 6.91 23.88 15.06
CA THR A 515 5.95 24.88 14.56
C THR A 515 6.03 25.08 13.04
N ARG A 516 7.12 24.63 12.43
CA ARG A 516 7.33 24.62 10.97
C ARG A 516 6.67 23.42 10.28
N CYS A 517 6.33 22.37 11.03
CA CYS A 517 5.70 21.20 10.48
C CYS A 517 4.28 21.54 9.99
N PRO A 518 3.93 21.24 8.73
CA PRO A 518 2.58 21.48 8.21
C PRO A 518 1.49 20.88 9.10
N GLY A 519 0.48 21.70 9.40
CA GLY A 519 -0.66 21.27 10.23
C GLY A 519 -0.39 21.23 11.73
N PHE A 520 0.79 21.64 12.22
CA PHE A 520 1.08 21.72 13.66
C PHE A 520 0.03 22.55 14.41
N TRP A 521 -0.35 23.71 13.88
CA TRP A 521 -1.32 24.65 14.47
C TRP A 521 -2.79 24.25 14.35
N SER A 522 -3.07 22.99 14.03
CA SER A 522 -4.44 22.46 14.02
C SER A 522 -4.66 21.34 15.05
N MET A 523 -3.71 21.14 15.96
CA MET A 523 -3.88 20.23 17.08
C MET A 523 -4.84 20.82 18.14
N PRO A 524 -5.51 19.98 18.92
CA PRO A 524 -6.20 20.44 20.14
C PRO A 524 -5.19 20.96 21.18
N PRO A 525 -5.61 21.80 22.15
CA PRO A 525 -4.74 22.38 23.18
C PRO A 525 -3.80 21.38 23.87
N ALA A 526 -4.31 20.18 24.19
CA ALA A 526 -3.53 19.11 24.80
C ALA A 526 -2.37 18.61 23.93
N GLY A 527 -2.50 18.65 22.59
CA GLY A 527 -1.43 18.29 21.66
C GLY A 527 -0.23 19.24 21.74
N TYR A 528 -0.46 20.54 21.87
CA TYR A 528 0.64 21.51 22.06
C TYR A 528 1.34 21.35 23.41
N VAL A 529 0.60 20.91 24.45
CA VAL A 529 1.21 20.56 25.75
C VAL A 529 2.18 19.38 25.57
N MET A 530 1.82 18.36 24.79
CA MET A 530 2.73 17.24 24.50
C MET A 530 3.99 17.68 23.76
N ALA A 531 3.85 18.56 22.77
CA ALA A 531 4.99 19.15 22.06
C ALA A 531 5.88 20.00 22.99
N ALA A 532 5.29 20.79 23.89
CA ALA A 532 6.03 21.57 24.88
C ALA A 532 6.79 20.67 25.87
N ARG A 533 6.20 19.56 26.32
CA ARG A 533 6.89 18.55 27.14
C ARG A 533 8.08 17.94 26.42
N ALA A 534 7.95 17.65 25.13
CA ALA A 534 9.06 17.15 24.33
C ALA A 534 10.22 18.16 24.25
N TYR A 535 9.94 19.45 24.02
CA TYR A 535 10.97 20.51 24.09
C TYR A 535 11.64 20.58 25.47
N ARG A 536 10.85 20.49 26.54
CA ARG A 536 11.38 20.48 27.92
C ARG A 536 12.30 19.28 28.18
N ALA A 537 11.94 18.10 27.65
CA ALA A 537 12.74 16.88 27.82
C ALA A 537 14.16 17.02 27.25
N VAL A 538 14.35 17.88 26.25
CA VAL A 538 15.67 18.21 25.68
C VAL A 538 16.23 19.56 26.15
N ARG A 539 15.77 20.06 27.31
CA ARG A 539 16.21 21.32 27.94
C ARG A 539 15.93 22.59 27.11
N ARG A 540 15.01 22.56 26.14
CA ARG A 540 14.57 23.73 25.35
C ARG A 540 13.41 24.46 26.06
N GLY A 541 13.71 25.02 27.24
CA GLY A 541 12.73 25.67 28.12
C GLY A 541 12.07 26.91 27.52
N ARG A 542 12.81 27.72 26.75
CA ARG A 542 12.29 28.92 26.07
C ARG A 542 11.31 28.56 24.97
N ASP A 543 11.60 27.53 24.17
CA ASP A 543 10.72 27.09 23.09
C ASP A 543 9.42 26.51 23.64
N ALA A 544 9.52 25.70 24.69
CA ALA A 544 8.35 25.22 25.43
C ALA A 544 7.51 26.37 25.99
N ARG A 545 8.14 27.36 26.64
CA ARG A 545 7.44 28.53 27.21
C ARG A 545 6.80 29.39 26.12
N THR A 546 7.49 29.60 25.00
CA THR A 546 7.00 30.38 23.85
C THR A 546 5.77 29.70 23.27
N LEU A 547 5.86 28.39 23.01
CA LEU A 547 4.73 27.60 22.51
C LEU A 547 3.54 27.66 23.47
N LEU A 548 3.74 27.40 24.77
CA LEU A 548 2.67 27.42 25.76
C LEU A 548 2.06 28.82 25.93
N THR A 549 2.85 29.88 25.77
CA THR A 549 2.35 31.27 25.80
C THR A 549 1.46 31.56 24.60
N VAL A 550 1.87 31.14 23.40
CA VAL A 550 1.04 31.26 22.19
C VAL A 550 -0.27 30.49 22.36
N VAL A 551 -0.21 29.25 22.87
CA VAL A 551 -1.39 28.41 23.14
C VAL A 551 -2.31 29.07 24.16
N ARG A 552 -1.78 29.66 25.23
CA ARG A 552 -2.56 30.39 26.23
C ARG A 552 -3.30 31.58 25.62
N LEU A 553 -2.63 32.33 24.75
CA LEU A 553 -3.24 33.47 24.06
C LEU A 553 -4.32 33.03 23.06
N SER A 554 -4.13 31.89 22.39
CA SER A 554 -5.06 31.39 21.37
C SER A 554 -6.26 30.64 21.92
N PHE A 555 -6.11 29.90 23.03
CA PHE A 555 -7.12 28.97 23.55
C PHE A 555 -7.56 29.25 25.00
N GLY A 556 -6.96 30.25 25.66
CA GLY A 556 -7.20 30.56 27.06
C GLY A 556 -6.37 29.72 28.04
N SER A 557 -6.39 30.12 29.31
CA SER A 557 -5.69 29.42 30.39
C SER A 557 -6.44 28.17 30.85
N THR A 558 -5.73 27.08 31.09
CA THR A 558 -6.23 25.87 31.76
C THR A 558 -5.27 25.46 32.88
N PRO A 559 -5.71 24.75 33.94
CA PRO A 559 -4.82 24.33 35.03
C PRO A 559 -3.61 23.51 34.54
N LEU A 560 -3.82 22.65 33.52
CA LEU A 560 -2.74 21.89 32.89
C LEU A 560 -1.75 22.81 32.18
N LEU A 561 -2.23 23.82 31.45
CA LEU A 561 -1.38 24.75 30.71
C LEU A 561 -0.54 25.64 31.65
N GLU A 562 -1.13 26.14 32.74
CA GLU A 562 -0.41 26.96 33.72
C GLU A 562 0.65 26.14 34.45
N ALA A 563 0.34 24.90 34.86
CA ALA A 563 1.31 24.01 35.48
C ALA A 563 2.51 23.71 34.56
N GLU A 564 2.27 23.63 33.25
CA GLU A 564 3.33 23.39 32.25
C GLU A 564 4.15 24.65 31.96
N LEU A 565 3.53 25.84 31.99
CA LEU A 565 4.22 27.13 31.88
C LEU A 565 5.18 27.35 33.06
N ASP A 566 4.75 27.05 34.28
CA ASP A 566 5.57 27.15 35.48
C ASP A 566 6.77 26.19 35.41
N GLN A 567 6.54 24.96 34.97
CA GLN A 567 7.60 23.97 34.78
C GLN A 567 8.57 24.35 33.65
N ALA A 568 8.11 24.98 32.58
CA ALA A 568 8.97 25.48 31.51
C ALA A 568 9.84 26.66 31.98
N ALA A 569 9.28 27.54 32.82
CA ALA A 569 10.00 28.68 33.39
C ALA A 569 11.13 28.29 34.36
N ALA A 570 11.03 27.11 34.97
CA ALA A 570 12.04 26.58 35.89
C ALA A 570 13.28 25.96 35.20
N ILE A 571 13.26 25.78 33.87
CA ILE A 571 14.37 25.17 33.13
C ILE A 571 15.44 26.22 32.81
N VAL A 572 16.64 26.03 33.35
CA VAL A 572 17.84 26.78 32.96
C VAL A 572 18.43 26.15 31.70
N GLU A 573 18.51 26.92 30.61
CA GLU A 573 19.04 26.46 29.32
C GLU A 573 20.59 26.42 29.30
N PRO A 574 21.20 25.46 28.57
CA PRO A 574 22.65 25.45 28.35
C PRO A 574 23.12 26.68 27.54
N LEU A 575 24.29 27.22 27.90
CA LEU A 575 24.93 28.37 27.23
C LEU A 575 25.24 28.13 25.74
N GLU A 576 25.27 26.88 25.30
CA GLU A 576 25.61 26.48 23.92
C GLU A 576 24.39 26.33 22.99
N SER A 577 23.18 26.64 23.46
CA SER A 577 21.98 26.62 22.60
C SER A 577 22.16 27.58 21.41
N PRO A 578 21.82 27.18 20.17
CA PRO A 578 21.89 28.04 18.98
C PRO A 578 21.13 29.37 19.17
N VAL A 579 20.06 29.34 19.95
CA VAL A 579 19.22 30.51 20.28
C VAL A 579 19.88 31.40 21.35
N TYR A 580 20.64 30.83 22.29
CA TYR A 580 21.45 31.61 23.24
C TYR A 580 22.51 32.43 22.49
N GLN A 581 23.17 31.81 21.49
CA GLN A 581 24.16 32.50 20.66
C GLN A 581 23.54 33.59 19.77
N MET A 582 22.30 33.41 19.30
CA MET A 582 21.58 34.42 18.53
C MET A 582 21.13 35.61 19.39
N ALA A 583 20.61 35.36 20.59
CA ALA A 583 20.07 36.40 21.47
C ALA A 583 21.15 37.24 22.17
N ASN A 584 22.34 36.67 22.41
CA ASN A 584 23.45 37.32 23.11
C ASN A 584 24.62 37.69 22.19
N ARG A 585 24.45 37.71 20.87
CA ARG A 585 25.43 38.32 19.99
C ARG A 585 25.54 39.81 20.34
N PRO A 586 26.72 40.32 20.72
CA PRO A 586 26.88 41.76 20.88
C PRO A 586 26.53 42.41 19.55
N LEU A 587 25.53 43.29 19.56
CA LEU A 587 25.20 44.14 18.41
C LEU A 587 26.49 44.85 18.02
N ALA A 588 27.09 44.44 16.90
CA ALA A 588 28.22 45.13 16.33
C ALA A 588 27.78 46.58 16.09
N ARG A 589 28.36 47.50 16.88
CA ARG A 589 28.18 48.93 16.66
C ARG A 589 28.68 49.22 15.25
N SER A 590 27.75 49.36 14.31
CA SER A 590 28.02 50.00 13.02
C SER A 590 28.28 51.47 13.29
N GLY A 591 29.53 51.77 13.59
CA GLY A 591 30.02 53.12 13.73
C GLY A 591 31.48 53.14 13.31
N GLN A 592 31.73 53.54 12.06
CA GLN A 592 32.59 54.69 11.76
C GLN A 592 32.48 55.04 10.26
N PRO A 593 32.52 56.35 9.92
CA PRO A 593 32.45 56.88 8.56
C PRO A 593 33.85 56.96 7.93
N GLY A 594 33.91 56.95 6.60
CA GLY A 594 35.11 57.15 5.80
C GLY A 594 34.81 57.01 4.32
#